data_AF-A0A935WZ24-F1
#
_entry.id   AF-A0A935WZ24-F1
#
_cell.length_a   1.000
_cell.length_b   1.000
_cell.length_c   1.000
_cell.angle_alpha   90.00
_cell.angle_beta   90.00
_cell.angle_gamma   90.00
#
_symmetry.space_group_name_H-M   'P 1'
#
loop_
_entity.id
_entity.type
_entity.pdbx_description
1 polymer ?
#
loop_
_entity_poly.entity_id
_entity_poly.type
_entity_poly.pdbx_seq_one_letter_code
_entity_poly.pdbx_strand_id
1 'polypeptide(L)'
;MNALAWVSIGINGFIVGIMALGALEGEGEAPLFLVLAMAGAVALSLLGALMASGGERKLGARLVMVGCAVFVPIGLIGVLGARKILDEIDREEFEARLEDPEPIVRSRNPLERAPSTT
;
A
#
# COMPACT_ATOMS: atom_id res chain seq x y z
N MET A 1 17.63 -12.31 0.17
CA MET A 1 16.73 -11.15 -0.02
C MET A 1 15.39 -11.65 -0.54
N ASN A 2 14.26 -11.01 -0.24
CA ASN A 2 12.95 -11.49 -0.72
C ASN A 2 12.63 -10.93 -2.11
N ALA A 3 11.82 -11.65 -2.89
CA ALA A 3 11.45 -11.26 -4.25
C ALA A 3 10.75 -9.88 -4.28
N LEU A 4 9.98 -9.56 -3.22
CA LEU A 4 9.28 -8.29 -3.05
C LEU A 4 10.20 -7.06 -3.11
N ALA A 5 11.40 -7.12 -2.54
CA ALA A 5 12.35 -6.00 -2.60
C ALA A 5 12.83 -5.74 -4.04
N TRP A 6 13.11 -6.80 -4.80
CA TRP A 6 13.51 -6.68 -6.20
C TRP A 6 12.37 -6.19 -7.10
N VAL A 7 11.13 -6.66 -6.85
CA VAL A 7 9.94 -6.16 -7.54
C VAL A 7 9.75 -4.67 -7.28
N SER A 8 9.89 -4.22 -6.04
CA SER A 8 9.80 -2.80 -5.70
C SER A 8 10.85 -1.95 -6.42
N ILE A 9 12.12 -2.39 -6.42
CA ILE A 9 13.20 -1.67 -7.10
C ILE A 9 12.94 -1.60 -8.60
N GLY A 10 12.45 -2.70 -9.19
CA GLY A 10 12.08 -2.75 -10.61
C GLY A 10 10.96 -1.77 -10.96
N ILE A 11 9.88 -1.73 -10.17
CA ILE A 11 8.76 -0.81 -10.37
C ILE A 11 9.21 0.65 -10.22
N ASN A 12 9.94 0.98 -9.14
CA ASN A 12 10.42 2.34 -8.91
C ASN A 12 11.39 2.79 -10.00
N GLY A 13 12.29 1.89 -10.43
CA GLY A 13 13.20 2.14 -11.55
C GLY A 13 12.48 2.36 -12.87
N PHE A 14 11.41 1.61 -13.14
CA PHE A 14 10.60 1.79 -14.34
C PHE A 14 9.88 3.13 -14.36
N ILE A 15 9.27 3.54 -13.23
CA ILE A 15 8.61 4.84 -13.09
C ILE A 15 9.60 5.98 -13.36
N VAL A 16 10.78 5.95 -12.72
CA VAL A 16 11.83 6.95 -12.97
C VAL A 16 12.32 6.90 -14.41
N GLY A 17 12.43 5.71 -14.99
CA GLY A 17 12.85 5.53 -16.38
C GLY A 17 11.91 6.24 -17.37
N ILE A 18 10.60 6.07 -17.21
CA ILE A 18 9.60 6.77 -18.04
C ILE A 18 9.69 8.29 -17.83
N MET A 19 9.78 8.74 -16.58
CA MET A 19 9.89 10.17 -16.27
C MET A 19 11.16 10.80 -16.85
N ALA A 20 12.28 10.08 -16.78
CA ALA A 20 13.55 10.51 -17.35
C ALA A 20 13.49 10.54 -18.88
N LEU A 21 12.83 9.57 -19.51
CA LEU A 21 12.66 9.54 -20.96
C LEU A 21 11.87 10.78 -21.44
N GLY A 22 10.71 11.05 -20.82
CA GLY A 22 9.91 12.24 -21.16
C GLY A 22 10.65 13.55 -20.89
N ALA A 23 11.44 13.62 -19.81
CA ALA A 23 12.26 14.79 -19.52
C ALA A 23 13.39 15.01 -20.55
N LEU A 24 13.97 13.93 -21.11
CA LEU A 24 15.00 14.01 -22.16
C LEU A 24 14.41 14.39 -23.53
N GLU A 25 13.19 13.96 -23.81
CA GLU A 25 12.45 14.30 -25.04
C GLU A 25 11.89 15.74 -25.00
N GLY A 26 11.99 16.43 -23.86
CA GLY A 26 11.51 17.80 -23.70
C GLY A 26 9.99 17.92 -23.52
N GLU A 27 9.29 16.79 -23.46
CA GLU A 27 7.84 16.72 -23.18
C GLU A 27 7.52 16.55 -21.69
N GLY A 28 8.56 16.38 -20.85
CA GLY A 28 8.42 16.13 -19.43
C GLY A 28 7.97 17.38 -18.65
N GLU A 29 6.75 17.33 -18.12
CA GLU A 29 6.23 18.32 -17.16
C GLU A 29 6.89 18.22 -15.77
N ALA A 30 7.59 17.11 -15.50
CA ALA A 30 8.28 16.91 -14.24
C ALA A 30 9.58 17.73 -14.17
N PRO A 31 9.80 18.54 -13.12
CA PRO A 31 11.03 19.31 -12.97
C PRO A 31 12.24 18.39 -12.88
N LEU A 32 13.32 18.69 -13.61
CA LEU A 32 14.54 17.87 -13.69
C LEU A 32 15.09 17.48 -12.31
N PHE A 33 15.03 18.39 -11.34
CA PHE A 33 15.45 18.12 -9.96
C PHE A 33 14.67 16.97 -9.31
N LEU A 34 13.36 16.86 -9.55
CA LEU A 34 12.52 15.78 -9.02
C LEU A 34 12.93 14.44 -9.63
N VAL A 35 13.16 14.40 -10.94
CA VAL A 35 13.63 13.20 -11.65
C VAL A 35 14.98 12.73 -11.10
N LEU A 36 15.91 13.66 -10.89
CA LEU A 36 17.22 13.36 -10.29
C LEU A 36 17.12 12.86 -8.85
N ALA A 37 16.27 13.47 -8.02
CA ALA A 37 16.05 13.04 -6.64
C ALA A 37 15.46 11.62 -6.58
N MET A 38 14.47 11.32 -7.43
CA MET A 38 13.87 9.99 -7.52
C MET A 38 14.85 8.96 -8.07
N ALA A 39 15.68 9.31 -9.05
CA ALA A 39 16.77 8.46 -9.54
C ALA A 39 17.79 8.14 -8.43
N GLY A 40 18.18 9.14 -7.64
CA GLY A 40 19.04 8.96 -6.47
C GLY A 40 18.43 8.00 -5.43
N ALA A 41 17.12 8.09 -5.22
CA ALA A 41 16.38 7.22 -4.30
C ALA A 41 16.30 5.75 -4.80
N VAL A 42 16.16 5.53 -6.11
CA VAL A 42 16.27 4.18 -6.72
C VAL A 42 17.68 3.64 -6.56
N ALA A 43 18.72 4.46 -6.80
CA ALA A 43 20.11 4.05 -6.63
C ALA A 43 20.42 3.68 -5.17
N LEU A 44 19.92 4.45 -4.20
CA LEU A 44 20.00 4.14 -2.77
C LEU A 44 19.30 2.83 -2.43
N SER A 45 18.13 2.58 -3.02
CA SER A 45 17.39 1.33 -2.83
C SER A 45 18.16 0.14 -3.40
N LEU A 46 18.77 0.30 -4.57
CA LEU A 46 19.59 -0.73 -5.20
C LEU A 46 20.86 -1.02 -4.39
N LEU A 47 21.56 0.01 -3.91
CA LEU A 47 22.73 -0.13 -3.04
C LEU A 47 22.37 -0.83 -1.72
N GLY A 48 21.25 -0.46 -1.10
CA GLY A 48 20.74 -1.11 0.09
C GLY A 48 20.42 -2.60 -0.15
N ALA A 49 19.84 -2.92 -1.31
CA ALA A 49 19.56 -4.29 -1.70
C ALA A 49 20.87 -5.10 -1.89
N LEU A 50 21.85 -4.55 -2.58
CA LEU A 50 23.16 -5.20 -2.75
C LEU A 50 23.85 -5.44 -1.40
N MET A 51 23.85 -4.46 -0.50
CA MET A 51 24.36 -4.61 0.87
C MET A 51 23.62 -5.69 1.68
N ALA A 52 22.28 -5.71 1.59
CA ALA A 52 21.47 -6.70 2.29
C ALA A 52 21.72 -8.12 1.76
N SER A 53 22.12 -8.27 0.49
CA SER A 53 22.52 -9.54 -0.11
C SER A 53 23.94 -9.97 0.29
N GLY A 54 24.84 -9.02 0.57
CA GLY A 54 26.26 -9.28 0.91
C GLY A 54 26.55 -9.64 2.37
N GLY A 55 25.56 -9.60 3.26
CA GLY A 55 25.70 -10.03 4.67
C GLY A 55 25.17 -9.01 5.69
N GLU A 56 25.17 -7.72 5.35
CA GLU A 56 24.70 -6.64 6.22
C GLU A 56 23.19 -6.39 6.09
N ARG A 57 22.40 -7.44 6.35
CA ARG A 57 20.94 -7.47 6.13
C ARG A 57 20.19 -6.30 6.77
N LYS A 58 20.55 -5.91 8.00
CA LYS A 58 19.86 -4.83 8.75
C LYS A 58 20.14 -3.45 8.17
N LEU A 59 21.39 -3.17 7.80
CA LEU A 59 21.78 -1.87 7.27
C LEU A 59 21.28 -1.70 5.82
N GLY A 60 21.42 -2.76 5.00
CA GLY A 60 20.90 -2.77 3.65
C GLY A 60 19.38 -2.63 3.57
N ALA A 61 18.63 -3.29 4.47
CA ALA A 61 17.17 -3.13 4.54
C ALA A 61 16.75 -1.69 4.91
N ARG A 62 17.50 -1.01 5.78
CA ARG A 62 17.24 0.40 6.11
C ARG A 62 17.46 1.32 4.92
N LEU A 63 18.52 1.10 4.14
CA LEU A 63 18.77 1.86 2.91
C LEU A 63 17.65 1.70 1.88
N VAL A 64 17.16 0.46 1.70
CA VAL A 64 16.01 0.17 0.82
C VAL A 64 14.77 0.95 1.28
N MET A 65 14.47 0.95 2.58
CA MET A 65 13.31 1.68 3.12
C MET A 65 13.42 3.19 2.89
N VAL A 66 14.60 3.79 3.11
CA VAL A 66 14.82 5.23 2.90
C VAL A 66 14.67 5.60 1.42
N GLY A 67 15.24 4.81 0.50
CA GLY A 67 15.09 5.05 -0.93
C GLY A 67 13.66 4.85 -1.45
N CYS A 68 12.88 3.96 -0.82
CA CYS A 68 11.47 3.78 -1.16
C CYS A 68 10.56 4.89 -0.61
N ALA A 69 10.94 5.56 0.49
CA ALA A 69 10.10 6.58 1.13
C ALA A 69 9.71 7.73 0.18
N VAL A 70 10.57 8.05 -0.78
CA VAL A 70 10.34 9.10 -1.79
C VAL A 70 9.21 8.74 -2.77
N PHE A 71 8.95 7.45 -2.99
CA PHE A 71 7.94 6.95 -3.94
C PHE A 71 6.56 6.72 -3.30
N VAL A 72 6.49 6.69 -1.97
CA VAL A 72 5.27 6.34 -1.22
C VAL A 72 4.26 7.49 -0.99
N PRO A 73 4.52 8.81 -1.21
CA PRO A 73 3.55 9.82 -0.76
C PRO A 73 2.22 9.77 -1.53
N ILE A 74 2.21 9.46 -2.83
CA ILE A 74 0.99 9.55 -3.65
C ILE A 74 0.09 8.32 -3.48
N GLY A 75 0.67 7.11 -3.49
CA GLY A 75 -0.09 5.87 -3.31
C GLY A 75 -0.75 5.79 -1.93
N LEU A 76 -0.06 6.27 -0.88
CA LEU A 76 -0.59 6.30 0.47
C LEU A 76 -1.76 7.29 0.61
N ILE A 77 -1.70 8.44 -0.07
CA ILE A 77 -2.83 9.40 -0.12
C ILE A 77 -4.06 8.76 -0.77
N GLY A 78 -3.90 8.05 -1.88
CA GLY A 78 -5.00 7.33 -2.54
C GLY A 78 -5.63 6.25 -1.65
N VAL A 79 -4.81 5.48 -0.92
CA VAL A 79 -5.29 4.49 0.05
C VAL A 79 -6.03 5.16 1.22
N LEU A 80 -5.52 6.28 1.74
CA LEU A 80 -6.21 7.03 2.80
C LEU A 80 -7.54 7.63 2.31
N GLY A 81 -7.62 8.07 1.06
CA GLY A 81 -8.86 8.51 0.42
C GLY A 81 -9.88 7.37 0.29
N ALA A 82 -9.45 6.22 -0.22
CA ALA A 82 -10.31 5.04 -0.34
C ALA A 82 -10.83 4.53 1.01
N ARG A 83 -10.00 4.55 2.06
CA ARG A 83 -10.42 4.19 3.42
C ARG A 83 -11.53 5.10 3.94
N LYS A 84 -11.47 6.40 3.70
CA LYS A 84 -12.54 7.33 4.10
C LYS A 84 -13.87 7.02 3.42
N ILE A 85 -13.85 6.62 2.14
CA ILE A 85 -15.06 6.25 1.41
C ILE A 85 -15.67 4.98 2.00
N LEU A 86 -14.84 3.98 2.32
CA LEU A 86 -15.32 2.75 2.98
C LEU A 86 -15.92 3.04 4.36
N ASP A 87 -15.26 3.89 5.16
CA ASP A 87 -15.76 4.29 6.48
C ASP A 87 -17.11 5.05 6.39
N GLU A 88 -17.32 5.84 5.32
CA GLU A 88 -18.58 6.54 5.05
C GLU A 88 -19.70 5.54 4.70
N ILE A 89 -19.41 4.57 3.82
CA ILE A 89 -20.35 3.51 3.43
C ILE A 89 -20.75 2.67 4.66
N ASP A 90 -19.78 2.25 5.46
CA ASP A 90 -20.04 1.46 6.68
C ASP A 90 -20.91 2.25 7.67
N ARG A 91 -20.71 3.57 7.76
CA ARG A 91 -21.54 4.44 8.61
C ARG A 91 -22.96 4.58 8.07
N GLU A 92 -23.13 4.80 6.76
CA GLU A 92 -24.44 4.90 6.11
C GLU A 92 -25.23 3.58 6.25
N GLU A 93 -24.58 2.43 6.06
CA GLU A 93 -25.20 1.11 6.28
C GLU A 93 -25.62 0.91 7.74
N PHE A 94 -24.80 1.38 8.68
CA PHE A 94 -25.12 1.30 10.10
C PHE A 94 -26.31 2.19 10.48
N GLU A 95 -26.34 3.42 9.99
CA GLU A 95 -27.44 4.38 10.21
C GLU A 95 -28.76 3.89 9.59
N ALA A 96 -28.72 3.35 8.37
CA ALA A 96 -29.90 2.77 7.71
C ALA A 96 -30.52 1.61 8.51
N ARG A 97 -29.70 0.79 9.17
CA ARG A 97 -30.18 -0.28 10.07
C ARG A 97 -30.80 0.24 11.37
N LEU A 98 -30.48 1.46 11.79
CA LEU A 98 -31.09 2.08 12.96
C LEU A 98 -32.43 2.74 12.61
N GLU A 99 -32.58 3.27 11.40
CA GLU A 99 -33.84 3.86 10.91
C GLU A 99 -34.91 2.81 10.59
N ASP A 100 -34.52 1.64 10.06
CA ASP A 100 -35.41 0.49 9.87
C ASP A 100 -34.86 -0.75 10.60
N PRO A 101 -35.09 -0.86 11.93
CA PRO A 101 -34.59 -2.00 12.68
C PRO A 101 -35.38 -3.25 12.28
N GLU A 102 -34.85 -4.01 11.33
CA GLU A 102 -35.31 -5.39 11.14
C GLU A 102 -35.25 -6.09 12.52
N PRO A 103 -36.35 -6.74 12.95
CA PRO A 103 -36.37 -7.38 14.25
C PRO A 103 -35.25 -8.40 14.27
N ILE A 104 -34.33 -8.27 15.23
CA ILE A 104 -33.28 -9.26 15.49
C ILE A 104 -34.01 -10.59 15.70
N VAL A 105 -34.06 -11.43 14.66
CA VAL A 105 -34.54 -12.79 14.76
C VAL A 105 -33.50 -13.48 15.62
N ARG A 106 -33.73 -13.45 16.95
CA ARG A 106 -33.04 -14.31 17.90
C ARG A 106 -33.09 -15.69 17.30
N SER A 107 -31.96 -16.16 16.77
CA SER A 107 -31.82 -17.56 16.42
C SER A 107 -32.15 -18.32 17.70
N ARG A 108 -33.31 -18.98 17.70
CA ARG A 108 -33.74 -19.77 18.85
C ARG A 108 -32.62 -20.76 19.13
N ASN A 109 -32.16 -20.74 20.37
CA ASN A 109 -31.08 -21.57 20.85
C ASN A 109 -31.31 -23.03 20.38
N PRO A 110 -30.34 -23.67 19.69
CA PRO A 110 -30.48 -25.04 19.20
C PRO A 110 -30.82 -26.05 20.32
N LEU A 111 -30.61 -25.68 21.58
CA LEU A 111 -30.87 -26.50 22.76
C LEU A 111 -32.36 -26.61 23.15
N GLU A 112 -33.26 -25.81 22.57
CA GLU A 112 -34.72 -25.98 22.78
C GLU A 112 -35.34 -27.11 21.95
N ARG A 113 -34.57 -27.77 21.06
CA ARG A 113 -35.06 -28.85 20.17
C ARG A 113 -34.72 -30.26 20.64
N ALA A 114 -34.25 -30.46 21.87
CA ALA A 114 -34.13 -31.82 22.40
C ALA A 114 -35.50 -32.26 22.95
N PRO A 115 -36.20 -33.22 22.31
CA PRO A 115 -37.36 -33.82 22.93
C PRO A 115 -36.91 -34.53 24.21
N SER A 116 -37.48 -34.15 25.35
CA SER A 116 -37.31 -34.85 26.62
C SER A 116 -37.90 -36.25 26.49
N THR A 117 -37.07 -37.22 26.10
CA THR A 117 -37.38 -38.63 26.17
C THR A 117 -37.57 -39.00 27.64
N THR A 118 -38.83 -39.11 28.05
CA THR A 118 -39.25 -39.76 29.29
C THR A 118 -40.23 -40.86 28.91
#